data_AF-A0A358KM69-F1
#
_entry.id   AF-A0A358KM69-F1
#
_cell.length_a   1.000
_cell.length_b   1.000
_cell.length_c   1.000
_cell.angle_alpha   90.00
_cell.angle_beta   90.00
_cell.angle_gamma   90.00
#
_symmetry.space_group_name_H-M   'P 1'
#
loop_
_entity.id
_entity.type
_entity.pdbx_description
1 polymer ?
#
loop_
_entity_poly.entity_id
_entity_poly.type
_entity_poly.pdbx_seq_one_letter_code
_entity_poly.pdbx_strand_id
1 'polypeptide(L)'
;MFKLWLALLLMVGWLGYWSLHRTVGEIEVTNKINLSDSESVLSFEPEVELGVVAGVEEVNPTKDLFLVTRVIDGDTLELANGDRVRYIGVDSPETVHPNKTVECFGQEASSYNKQLVEGKWVRLEKDISDQDKYGRLLRYVYLNDEMVNLLLVTWGYAEGVTYPPDVKFAEDFLAAQTRARNDGRGLWSACGPQALTVTDNDLCVIKGNISLSGEKMFHVPGCDYYNQTAISVDRGERWFCSVAEALAAGWRQAQNCPAL
;
A
#
# COMPACT_ATOMS: atom_id res chain seq x y z
N MET A 1 66.58 -20.94 -9.28
CA MET A 1 66.50 -20.29 -10.61
C MET A 1 65.26 -19.38 -10.57
N PHE A 2 65.28 -18.22 -9.90
CA PHE A 2 65.85 -16.90 -10.27
C PHE A 2 65.33 -16.31 -11.59
N LYS A 3 64.52 -15.23 -11.47
CA LYS A 3 64.21 -14.09 -12.37
C LYS A 3 62.77 -13.62 -12.00
N LEU A 4 62.42 -12.50 -11.36
CA LEU A 4 63.03 -11.21 -11.01
C LEU A 4 63.57 -10.40 -12.20
N TRP A 5 62.75 -9.46 -12.70
CA TRP A 5 63.06 -8.16 -13.35
C TRP A 5 61.76 -7.31 -13.22
N LEU A 6 61.59 -6.38 -12.27
CA LEU A 6 62.10 -4.99 -12.14
C LEU A 6 61.52 -4.04 -13.23
N ALA A 7 60.49 -3.24 -12.91
CA ALA A 7 60.50 -1.76 -12.68
C ALA A 7 60.87 -0.93 -13.94
N LEU A 8 60.32 0.27 -14.25
CA LEU A 8 60.32 1.49 -13.46
C LEU A 8 59.94 2.72 -14.38
N LEU A 9 59.12 3.68 -13.90
CA LEU A 9 59.14 5.17 -14.18
C LEU A 9 58.88 5.72 -15.62
N LEU A 10 58.36 6.93 -15.96
CA LEU A 10 57.92 8.19 -15.32
C LEU A 10 57.24 9.10 -16.38
N MET A 11 56.31 9.98 -15.93
CA MET A 11 56.03 11.41 -16.31
C MET A 11 55.94 11.81 -17.81
N VAL A 12 55.20 12.81 -18.31
CA VAL A 12 54.39 14.00 -17.90
C VAL A 12 53.56 14.32 -19.17
N GLY A 13 52.27 14.68 -19.15
CA GLY A 13 51.76 16.03 -18.88
C GLY A 13 51.49 16.85 -20.16
N TRP A 14 50.21 17.15 -20.49
CA TRP A 14 49.66 18.36 -21.17
C TRP A 14 48.17 18.10 -21.54
N LEU A 15 47.20 18.64 -20.80
CA LEU A 15 46.45 19.91 -21.02
C LEU A 15 45.20 19.78 -21.92
N GLY A 16 44.05 20.22 -21.39
CA GLY A 16 42.81 20.49 -22.15
C GLY A 16 41.56 19.85 -21.54
N TYR A 17 40.98 20.42 -20.47
CA TYR A 17 39.80 21.30 -20.52
C TYR A 17 38.53 20.60 -21.03
N TRP A 18 37.57 20.31 -20.14
CA TRP A 18 36.14 20.65 -20.26
C TRP A 18 35.42 20.25 -18.96
N SER A 19 35.04 21.25 -18.18
CA SER A 19 34.22 21.16 -16.98
C SER A 19 32.75 21.08 -17.41
N LEU A 20 32.04 20.02 -17.04
CA LEU A 20 30.58 19.95 -17.19
C LEU A 20 29.95 19.95 -15.80
N HIS A 21 29.69 21.14 -15.27
CA HIS A 21 28.81 21.32 -14.12
C HIS A 21 27.36 21.20 -14.61
N ARG A 22 26.62 20.25 -14.04
CA ARG A 22 25.17 20.12 -14.22
C ARG A 22 24.49 20.88 -13.09
N THR A 23 24.17 22.14 -13.33
CA THR A 23 23.32 22.97 -12.46
C THR A 23 21.86 22.55 -12.61
N VAL A 24 21.19 22.38 -11.47
CA VAL A 24 19.74 22.17 -11.38
C VAL A 24 19.07 23.52 -11.60
N GLY A 25 18.15 23.58 -12.57
CA GLY A 25 17.43 24.79 -12.94
C GLY A 25 16.40 25.19 -11.88
N GLU A 26 16.49 26.44 -11.45
CA GLU A 26 15.51 27.17 -10.66
C GLU A 26 14.41 27.68 -11.61
N ILE A 27 13.15 27.42 -11.27
CA ILE A 27 11.98 27.90 -12.03
C ILE A 27 11.63 29.28 -11.50
N GLU A 28 12.00 30.33 -12.24
CA GLU A 28 11.50 31.69 -12.01
C GLU A 28 10.08 31.83 -12.58
N VAL A 29 9.10 32.03 -11.71
CA VAL A 29 7.75 32.45 -12.09
C VAL A 29 7.75 33.99 -12.20
N THR A 30 7.92 34.52 -13.41
CA THR A 30 7.84 35.97 -13.65
C THR A 30 6.38 36.42 -13.65
N ASN A 31 5.94 37.05 -12.56
CA ASN A 31 4.65 37.74 -12.55
C ASN A 31 4.84 39.15 -13.12
N LYS A 32 4.39 39.37 -14.37
CA LYS A 32 4.37 40.69 -15.01
C LYS A 32 3.16 41.46 -14.52
N ILE A 33 3.38 42.46 -13.67
CA ILE A 33 2.40 43.51 -13.38
C ILE A 33 2.88 44.82 -14.01
N ASN A 34 2.04 45.34 -14.92
CA ASN A 34 2.21 46.64 -15.56
C ASN A 34 1.99 47.76 -14.54
N LEU A 35 2.92 48.70 -14.51
CA LEU A 35 2.81 49.97 -13.81
C LEU A 35 2.38 51.05 -14.82
N SER A 36 1.22 51.65 -14.59
CA SER A 36 0.89 52.98 -15.10
C SER A 36 0.08 53.71 -14.03
N ASP A 37 0.68 54.78 -13.52
CA ASP A 37 0.06 55.99 -12.96
C ASP A 37 -0.85 55.81 -11.72
N SER A 38 -0.83 56.60 -10.66
CA SER A 38 -0.06 57.74 -10.18
C SER A 38 -0.64 58.03 -8.78
N GLU A 39 0.21 58.41 -7.82
CA GLU A 39 -0.13 59.15 -6.58
C GLU A 39 -1.25 58.63 -5.66
N SER A 40 -0.86 57.98 -4.55
CA SER A 40 -1.18 58.50 -3.21
C SER A 40 -0.28 57.83 -2.17
N VAL A 41 0.55 58.65 -1.54
CA VAL A 41 1.36 58.26 -0.40
C VAL A 41 0.45 58.27 0.82
N LEU A 42 0.09 57.09 1.31
CA LEU A 42 -0.47 56.91 2.64
C LEU A 42 0.43 55.90 3.35
N SER A 43 1.18 56.42 4.31
CA SER A 43 1.98 55.66 5.26
C SER A 43 1.09 54.63 5.96
N PHE A 44 1.27 53.36 5.59
CA PHE A 44 0.77 52.23 6.36
C PHE A 44 1.94 51.72 7.20
N GLU A 45 1.97 52.09 8.48
CA GLU A 45 2.67 51.28 9.47
C GLU A 45 1.75 50.08 9.77
N PRO A 46 2.17 48.83 9.54
CA PRO A 46 1.36 47.70 9.93
C PRO A 46 1.49 47.54 11.45
N GLU A 47 0.52 48.06 12.18
CA GLU A 47 0.31 47.69 13.57
C GLU A 47 -0.24 46.25 13.57
N VAL A 48 0.64 45.29 13.84
CA VAL A 48 0.26 43.88 14.01
C VAL A 48 -0.47 43.78 15.34
N GLU A 49 -1.80 43.84 15.32
CA GLU A 49 -2.58 43.40 16.46
C GLU A 49 -2.39 41.89 16.64
N LEU A 50 -1.71 41.52 17.72
CA LEU A 50 -1.64 40.17 18.25
C LEU A 50 -3.05 39.74 18.70
N GLY A 51 -3.87 39.34 17.73
CA GLY A 51 -5.09 38.60 17.97
C GLY A 51 -4.73 37.23 18.52
N VAL A 52 -4.90 37.04 19.82
CA VAL A 52 -4.83 35.73 20.48
C VAL A 52 -5.92 34.85 19.86
N VAL A 53 -5.54 34.00 18.90
CA VAL A 53 -6.38 32.89 18.46
C VAL A 53 -6.35 31.85 19.57
N ALA A 54 -7.33 31.93 20.47
CA ALA A 54 -7.59 30.88 21.44
C ALA A 54 -7.99 29.61 20.67
N GLY A 55 -7.17 28.56 20.77
CA GLY A 55 -7.56 27.21 20.37
C GLY A 55 -6.99 26.71 19.04
N VAL A 56 -5.67 26.77 18.85
CA VAL A 56 -4.99 25.66 18.18
C VAL A 56 -4.65 24.65 19.28
N GLU A 57 -5.41 23.55 19.36
CA GLU A 57 -4.94 22.39 20.10
C GLU A 57 -3.64 21.93 19.42
N GLU A 58 -2.52 22.18 20.09
CA GLU A 58 -1.26 21.51 19.82
C GLU A 58 -1.53 19.99 19.84
N VAL A 59 -1.68 19.38 18.66
CA VAL A 59 -1.76 17.92 18.52
C VAL A 59 -0.43 17.40 19.04
N ASN A 60 -0.39 16.97 20.30
CA ASN A 60 0.83 16.45 20.91
C ASN A 60 1.14 15.09 20.26
N PRO A 61 2.12 15.01 19.34
CA PRO A 61 2.31 13.83 18.51
C PRO A 61 2.83 12.61 19.31
N THR A 62 3.13 12.80 20.60
CA THR A 62 3.65 11.75 21.47
C THR A 62 2.58 11.06 22.31
N LYS A 63 1.35 11.59 22.41
CA LYS A 63 0.32 11.04 23.31
C LYS A 63 -0.36 9.77 22.75
N ASP A 64 -0.27 9.54 21.44
CA ASP A 64 -0.96 8.44 20.75
C ASP A 64 0.00 7.37 20.19
N LEU A 65 1.25 7.38 20.65
CA LEU A 65 2.25 6.39 20.26
C LEU A 65 2.38 5.27 21.28
N PHE A 66 2.52 4.05 20.77
CA PHE A 66 2.67 2.83 21.57
C PHE A 66 4.00 2.15 21.21
N LEU A 67 4.78 1.79 22.24
CA LEU A 67 6.02 1.06 22.04
C LEU A 67 5.72 -0.42 21.79
N VAL A 68 6.20 -0.96 20.68
CA VAL A 68 6.12 -2.39 20.37
C VAL A 68 7.30 -3.10 21.03
N THR A 69 7.01 -4.02 21.94
CA THR A 69 8.04 -4.78 22.67
C THR A 69 8.35 -6.12 22.03
N ARG A 70 7.37 -6.72 21.34
CA ARG A 70 7.54 -8.02 20.69
C ARG A 70 6.59 -8.17 19.52
N VAL A 71 7.09 -8.72 18.42
CA VAL A 71 6.24 -9.24 17.34
C VAL A 71 6.06 -10.74 17.52
N ILE A 72 4.80 -11.17 17.63
CA ILE A 72 4.42 -12.56 17.88
C ILE A 72 4.47 -13.35 16.57
N ASP A 73 3.86 -12.82 15.52
CA ASP A 73 3.83 -13.39 14.16
C ASP A 73 3.70 -12.27 13.10
N GLY A 74 3.35 -12.60 11.85
CA GLY A 74 3.32 -11.64 10.75
C GLY A 74 2.23 -10.56 10.88
N ASP A 75 1.24 -10.72 11.75
CA ASP A 75 0.11 -9.79 11.88
C ASP A 75 -0.33 -9.53 13.34
N THR A 76 0.42 -10.05 14.30
CA THR A 76 0.17 -9.87 15.74
C THR A 76 1.42 -9.35 16.45
N LEU A 77 1.24 -8.30 17.26
CA LEU A 77 2.29 -7.73 18.11
C LEU A 77 1.85 -7.58 19.57
N GLU A 78 2.82 -7.32 20.44
CA GLU A 78 2.65 -6.99 21.85
C GLU A 78 3.28 -5.63 22.15
N LEU A 79 2.55 -4.82 22.91
CA LEU A 79 2.93 -3.47 23.31
C LEU A 79 3.56 -3.45 24.70
N ALA A 80 4.25 -2.35 25.04
CA ALA A 80 4.89 -2.17 26.35
C ALA A 80 3.93 -2.18 27.54
N ASN A 81 2.65 -1.86 27.32
CA ASN A 81 1.61 -1.93 28.35
C ASN A 81 1.03 -3.35 28.52
N GLY A 82 1.50 -4.33 27.75
CA GLY A 82 1.05 -5.73 27.78
C GLY A 82 -0.10 -6.04 26.83
N ASP A 83 -0.69 -5.03 26.16
CA ASP A 83 -1.75 -5.26 25.19
C ASP A 83 -1.22 -5.98 23.95
N ARG A 84 -2.05 -6.85 23.38
CA ARG A 84 -1.79 -7.48 22.09
C ARG A 84 -2.63 -6.82 21.01
N VAL A 85 -2.03 -6.65 19.85
CA VAL A 85 -2.70 -6.05 18.68
C VAL A 85 -2.73 -7.06 17.56
N ARG A 86 -3.92 -7.32 17.00
CA ARG A 86 -4.12 -8.06 15.75
C ARG A 86 -4.40 -7.08 14.64
N TYR A 87 -3.65 -7.19 13.55
CA TYR A 87 -3.76 -6.27 12.43
C TYR A 87 -5.09 -6.51 11.70
N ILE A 88 -5.85 -5.44 11.47
CA ILE A 88 -7.08 -5.49 10.68
C ILE A 88 -6.74 -5.68 9.20
N GLY A 89 -7.56 -6.46 8.50
CA GLY A 89 -7.55 -6.54 7.04
C GLY A 89 -6.44 -7.41 6.43
N VAL A 90 -5.63 -8.05 7.25
CA VAL A 90 -4.49 -8.87 6.79
C VAL A 90 -4.44 -10.22 7.49
N ASP A 91 -3.99 -11.24 6.78
CA ASP A 91 -3.72 -12.58 7.33
C ASP A 91 -2.34 -13.04 6.88
N SER A 92 -1.43 -13.21 7.83
CA SER A 92 -0.07 -13.66 7.57
C SER A 92 0.04 -15.17 7.71
N PRO A 93 0.93 -15.85 6.95
CA PRO A 93 1.12 -17.28 7.12
C PRO A 93 1.55 -17.62 8.56
N GLU A 94 0.82 -18.56 9.18
CA GLU A 94 0.91 -18.86 10.60
C GLU A 94 2.27 -19.44 10.99
N THR A 95 2.83 -18.98 12.11
CA THR A 95 4.13 -19.45 12.64
C THR A 95 4.04 -20.04 14.04
N VAL A 96 3.00 -19.72 14.79
CA VAL A 96 2.91 -19.91 16.25
C VAL A 96 1.55 -20.44 16.64
N HIS A 97 1.08 -21.48 15.95
CA HIS A 97 -0.08 -22.25 16.40
C HIS A 97 0.36 -23.60 16.97
N PRO A 98 0.02 -23.94 18.25
CA PRO A 98 0.54 -25.13 18.96
C PRO A 98 0.33 -26.47 18.22
N ASN A 99 -0.70 -26.53 17.38
CA ASN A 99 -1.14 -27.74 16.68
C ASN A 99 -0.99 -27.67 15.16
N LYS A 100 -0.32 -26.64 14.62
CA LYS A 100 -0.07 -26.53 13.17
C LYS A 100 1.42 -26.44 12.88
N THR A 101 1.83 -26.99 11.74
CA THR A 101 3.16 -26.74 11.18
C THR A 101 3.25 -25.29 10.75
N VAL A 102 4.44 -24.70 10.85
CA VAL A 102 4.74 -23.38 10.28
C VAL A 102 4.32 -23.37 8.81
N GLU A 103 3.45 -22.43 8.45
CA GLU A 103 2.97 -22.26 7.10
C GLU A 103 4.08 -21.69 6.21
N CYS A 104 4.02 -21.98 4.91
CA CYS A 104 5.01 -21.46 3.98
C CYS A 104 5.06 -19.93 4.05
N PHE A 105 6.27 -19.37 4.06
CA PHE A 105 6.54 -17.94 4.16
C PHE A 105 6.20 -17.28 5.51
N GLY A 106 5.81 -18.06 6.53
CA GLY A 106 5.47 -17.52 7.84
C GLY A 106 6.66 -16.91 8.57
N GLN A 107 7.84 -17.55 8.51
CA GLN A 107 9.05 -17.02 9.18
C GLN A 107 9.49 -15.70 8.56
N GLU A 108 9.41 -15.61 7.23
CA GLU A 108 9.71 -14.42 6.45
C GLU A 108 8.73 -13.29 6.78
N ALA A 109 7.42 -13.59 6.87
CA ALA A 109 6.39 -12.64 7.29
C ALA A 109 6.63 -12.09 8.70
N SER A 110 6.85 -12.97 9.68
CA SER A 110 7.16 -12.57 11.06
C SER A 110 8.44 -11.73 11.11
N SER A 111 9.49 -12.14 10.38
CA SER A 111 10.78 -11.43 10.35
C SER A 111 10.67 -10.05 9.70
N TYR A 112 9.83 -9.90 8.67
CA TYR A 112 9.59 -8.62 8.03
C TYR A 112 8.80 -7.68 8.95
N ASN A 113 7.74 -8.16 9.60
CA ASN A 113 6.99 -7.37 10.59
C ASN A 113 7.89 -6.94 11.76
N LYS A 114 8.76 -7.83 12.27
CA LYS A 114 9.80 -7.50 13.26
C LYS A 114 10.67 -6.32 12.84
N GLN A 115 11.21 -6.37 11.62
CA GLN A 115 12.06 -5.28 11.09
C GLN A 115 11.30 -3.96 10.99
N LEU A 116 10.01 -4.01 10.69
CA LEU A 116 9.17 -2.81 10.58
C LEU A 116 8.89 -2.20 11.95
N VAL A 117 8.46 -2.98 12.95
CA VAL A 117 7.85 -2.39 14.16
C VAL A 117 8.52 -2.74 15.49
N GLU A 118 9.30 -3.82 15.60
CA GLU A 118 9.83 -4.25 16.91
C GLU A 118 10.81 -3.22 17.49
N GLY A 119 10.60 -2.83 18.75
CA GLY A 119 11.39 -1.80 19.44
C GLY A 119 11.08 -0.37 18.99
N LYS A 120 10.04 -0.16 18.16
CA LYS A 120 9.65 1.17 17.66
C LYS A 120 8.33 1.63 18.24
N TRP A 121 8.13 2.94 18.16
CA TRP A 121 6.86 3.59 18.50
C TRP A 121 5.95 3.60 17.29
N VAL A 122 4.73 3.10 17.45
CA VAL A 122 3.71 3.03 16.39
C VAL A 122 2.45 3.77 16.81
N ARG A 123 1.73 4.34 15.85
CA ARG A 123 0.37 4.83 16.04
C ARG A 123 -0.60 3.70 15.75
N LEU A 124 -1.66 3.62 16.55
CA LEU A 124 -2.71 2.62 16.40
C LEU A 124 -4.03 3.30 16.04
N GLU A 125 -4.67 2.79 15.00
CA GLU A 125 -5.98 3.28 14.56
C GLU A 125 -7.00 2.17 14.63
N LYS A 126 -8.09 2.40 15.34
CA LYS A 126 -9.22 1.48 15.41
C LYS A 126 -10.17 1.73 14.24
N ASP A 127 -10.80 0.68 13.74
CA ASP A 127 -11.99 0.79 12.89
C ASP A 127 -13.26 0.79 13.74
N ILE A 128 -14.24 -0.08 13.45
CA ILE A 128 -15.50 -0.18 14.18
C ILE A 128 -15.32 -1.02 15.44
N SER A 129 -14.74 -2.22 15.30
CA SER A 129 -14.50 -3.14 16.40
C SER A 129 -13.26 -2.75 17.20
N ASP A 130 -13.31 -2.91 18.53
CA ASP A 130 -12.17 -2.61 19.39
C ASP A 130 -11.27 -3.81 19.66
N GLN A 131 -11.87 -4.96 20.00
CA GLN A 131 -11.15 -6.17 20.38
C GLN A 131 -11.80 -7.39 19.74
N ASP A 132 -10.99 -8.42 19.51
CA ASP A 132 -11.50 -9.74 19.14
C ASP A 132 -11.91 -10.57 20.37
N LYS A 133 -12.43 -11.78 20.12
CA LYS A 133 -12.85 -12.73 21.17
C LYS A 133 -11.71 -13.21 22.09
N TYR A 134 -10.45 -12.95 21.75
CA TYR A 134 -9.27 -13.30 22.53
C TYR A 134 -8.73 -12.11 23.33
N GLY A 135 -9.39 -10.94 23.26
CA GLY A 135 -8.97 -9.72 23.94
C GLY A 135 -7.81 -9.00 23.26
N ARG A 136 -7.51 -9.31 21.98
CA ARG A 136 -6.51 -8.56 21.21
C ARG A 136 -7.18 -7.32 20.63
N LEU A 137 -6.51 -6.18 20.71
CA LEU A 137 -6.93 -4.95 20.06
C LEU A 137 -6.90 -5.13 18.53
N LEU A 138 -7.98 -4.75 17.86
CA LEU A 138 -8.06 -4.73 16.40
C LEU A 138 -7.63 -3.35 15.90
N ARG A 139 -6.49 -3.27 15.19
CA ARG A 139 -5.93 -1.98 14.74
C ARG A 139 -5.35 -2.02 13.33
N TYR A 140 -5.40 -0.88 12.67
CA TYR A 140 -4.41 -0.50 11.65
C TYR A 140 -3.20 0.10 12.35
N VAL A 141 -2.02 -0.44 12.06
CA VAL A 141 -0.75 -0.05 12.69
C VAL A 141 0.01 0.86 11.75
N TYR A 142 0.48 2.00 12.27
CA TYR A 142 1.22 2.98 11.50
C TYR A 142 2.61 3.19 12.10
N LEU A 143 3.64 3.08 11.26
CA LEU A 143 4.99 3.54 11.56
C LEU A 143 5.19 4.86 10.83
N ASN A 144 5.24 5.97 11.57
CA ASN A 144 5.10 7.31 11.01
C ASN A 144 3.77 7.42 10.22
N ASP A 145 3.82 7.76 8.93
CA ASP A 145 2.66 7.88 8.05
C ASP A 145 2.38 6.61 7.22
N GLU A 146 3.20 5.55 7.36
CA GLU A 146 3.04 4.31 6.60
C GLU A 146 2.22 3.29 7.38
N MET A 147 1.13 2.79 6.75
CA MET A 147 0.32 1.72 7.31
C MET A 147 1.02 0.37 7.13
N VAL A 148 1.48 -0.21 8.23
CA VAL A 148 2.21 -1.49 8.27
C VAL A 148 1.36 -2.63 7.71
N ASN A 149 0.06 -2.65 8.01
CA ASN A 149 -0.88 -3.64 7.47
C ASN A 149 -0.81 -3.66 5.92
N LEU A 150 -0.91 -2.49 5.29
CA LEU A 150 -0.91 -2.38 3.83
C LEU A 150 0.46 -2.72 3.25
N LEU A 151 1.55 -2.36 3.94
CA LEU A 151 2.92 -2.73 3.54
C LEU A 151 3.10 -4.25 3.49
N LEU A 152 2.58 -4.99 4.47
CA LEU A 152 2.67 -6.45 4.50
C LEU A 152 2.04 -7.07 3.25
N VAL A 153 0.85 -6.60 2.86
CA VAL A 153 0.15 -7.08 1.66
C VAL A 153 0.88 -6.65 0.39
N THR A 154 1.33 -5.38 0.32
CA THR A 154 2.03 -4.80 -0.84
C THR A 154 3.31 -5.57 -1.20
N TRP A 155 3.98 -6.13 -0.20
CA TRP A 155 5.22 -6.88 -0.38
C TRP A 155 5.03 -8.40 -0.35
N GLY A 156 3.78 -8.87 -0.26
CA GLY A 156 3.45 -10.30 -0.29
C GLY A 156 3.84 -11.06 0.98
N TYR A 157 3.88 -10.40 2.14
CA TYR A 157 4.10 -11.03 3.45
C TYR A 157 2.79 -11.39 4.17
N ALA A 158 1.65 -10.91 3.67
CA ALA A 158 0.32 -11.27 4.15
C ALA A 158 -0.69 -11.23 3.00
N GLU A 159 -1.79 -11.95 3.18
CA GLU A 159 -2.98 -11.86 2.33
C GLU A 159 -3.90 -10.73 2.82
N GLY A 160 -4.58 -10.06 1.89
CA GLY A 160 -5.64 -9.11 2.20
C GLY A 160 -6.95 -9.86 2.47
N VAL A 161 -7.53 -9.67 3.65
CA VAL A 161 -8.77 -10.34 4.08
C VAL A 161 -9.79 -9.32 4.56
N THR A 162 -11.08 -9.63 4.45
CA THR A 162 -12.16 -8.70 4.83
C THR A 162 -13.06 -9.33 5.87
N TYR A 163 -13.17 -8.69 7.04
CA TYR A 163 -14.03 -9.12 8.13
C TYR A 163 -14.93 -7.95 8.56
N PRO A 164 -16.21 -7.92 8.15
CA PRO A 164 -17.15 -6.91 8.62
C PRO A 164 -17.28 -6.93 10.15
N PRO A 165 -17.41 -5.76 10.81
CA PRO A 165 -17.62 -4.45 10.21
C PRO A 165 -16.34 -3.69 9.80
N ASP A 166 -15.15 -4.24 10.05
CA ASP A 166 -13.86 -3.55 9.89
C ASP A 166 -13.35 -3.61 8.44
N VAL A 167 -13.90 -2.74 7.59
CA VAL A 167 -13.71 -2.77 6.13
C VAL A 167 -13.16 -1.46 5.56
N LYS A 168 -12.73 -0.51 6.40
CA LYS A 168 -12.32 0.85 5.99
C LYS A 168 -11.32 0.89 4.83
N PHE A 169 -10.37 -0.05 4.77
CA PHE A 169 -9.31 -0.12 3.75
C PHE A 169 -9.38 -1.40 2.90
N ALA A 170 -10.55 -2.07 2.84
CA ALA A 170 -10.69 -3.36 2.14
C ALA A 170 -10.29 -3.27 0.65
N GLU A 171 -10.64 -2.19 -0.04
CA GLU A 171 -10.28 -1.98 -1.43
C GLU A 171 -8.77 -1.77 -1.63
N ASP A 172 -8.10 -1.07 -0.72
CA ASP A 172 -6.66 -0.86 -0.76
C ASP A 172 -5.89 -2.18 -0.58
N PHE A 173 -6.32 -3.02 0.37
CA PHE A 173 -5.73 -4.34 0.57
C PHE A 173 -5.91 -5.23 -0.66
N LEU A 174 -7.11 -5.23 -1.27
CA LEU A 174 -7.37 -5.99 -2.49
C LEU A 174 -6.46 -5.51 -3.64
N ALA A 175 -6.35 -4.19 -3.83
CA ALA A 175 -5.50 -3.62 -4.87
C ALA A 175 -4.01 -3.93 -4.65
N ALA A 176 -3.53 -3.82 -3.41
CA ALA A 176 -2.15 -4.16 -3.05
C ALA A 176 -1.85 -5.65 -3.27
N GLN A 177 -2.77 -6.54 -2.87
CA GLN A 177 -2.63 -7.97 -3.05
C GLN A 177 -2.56 -8.34 -4.54
N THR A 178 -3.44 -7.79 -5.37
CA THR A 178 -3.43 -8.03 -6.82
C THR A 178 -2.09 -7.64 -7.45
N ARG A 179 -1.52 -6.50 -7.04
CA ARG A 179 -0.18 -6.10 -7.50
C ARG A 179 0.89 -7.05 -7.01
N ALA A 180 0.88 -7.42 -5.73
CA ALA A 180 1.85 -8.35 -5.16
C ALA A 180 1.83 -9.72 -5.86
N ARG A 181 0.64 -10.21 -6.22
CA ARG A 181 0.46 -11.45 -7.00
C ARG A 181 1.02 -11.32 -8.41
N ASN A 182 0.63 -10.29 -9.14
CA ASN A 182 1.07 -10.07 -10.53
C ASN A 182 2.59 -9.89 -10.64
N ASP A 183 3.19 -9.25 -9.63
CA ASP A 183 4.63 -9.03 -9.56
C ASP A 183 5.39 -10.22 -8.95
N GLY A 184 4.70 -11.29 -8.52
CA GLY A 184 5.31 -12.46 -7.89
C GLY A 184 6.07 -12.13 -6.60
N ARG A 185 5.54 -11.24 -5.76
CA ARG A 185 6.20 -10.82 -4.51
C ARG A 185 5.96 -11.78 -3.36
N GLY A 186 6.96 -11.94 -2.51
CA GLY A 186 6.86 -12.68 -1.25
C GLY A 186 6.24 -14.08 -1.41
N LEU A 187 5.19 -14.36 -0.63
CA LEU A 187 4.50 -15.66 -0.62
C LEU A 187 3.98 -16.07 -2.00
N TRP A 188 3.67 -15.11 -2.89
CA TRP A 188 3.14 -15.36 -4.22
C TRP A 188 4.16 -15.99 -5.19
N SER A 189 5.46 -15.86 -4.93
CA SER A 189 6.50 -16.60 -5.64
C SER A 189 7.16 -17.69 -4.81
N ALA A 190 7.25 -17.51 -3.49
CA ALA A 190 7.99 -18.40 -2.61
C ALA A 190 7.27 -19.73 -2.32
N CYS A 191 5.93 -19.72 -2.26
CA CYS A 191 5.15 -20.88 -1.79
C CYS A 191 4.72 -21.86 -2.88
N GLY A 192 5.24 -21.70 -4.10
CA GLY A 192 4.76 -22.42 -5.28
C GLY A 192 3.28 -22.09 -5.58
N PRO A 193 2.68 -22.71 -6.59
CA PRO A 193 1.23 -22.68 -6.71
C PRO A 193 0.68 -23.41 -5.48
N GLN A 194 0.20 -22.67 -4.45
CA GLN A 194 -0.65 -23.21 -3.39
C GLN A 194 -1.67 -24.10 -4.08
N ALA A 195 -1.61 -25.43 -3.88
CA ALA A 195 -2.35 -26.44 -4.64
C ALA A 195 -3.57 -25.87 -5.38
N LEU A 196 -3.32 -25.35 -6.59
CA LEU A 196 -4.35 -24.74 -7.42
C LEU A 196 -5.06 -25.93 -8.07
N THR A 197 -6.00 -26.52 -7.34
CA THR A 197 -7.26 -26.88 -7.98
C THR A 197 -8.20 -25.68 -7.96
N VAL A 198 -7.65 -24.48 -8.10
CA VAL A 198 -8.41 -23.28 -8.42
C VAL A 198 -8.23 -23.10 -9.90
N THR A 199 -9.23 -23.52 -10.66
CA THR A 199 -9.47 -22.93 -11.96
C THR A 199 -9.45 -21.42 -11.78
N ASP A 200 -8.72 -20.73 -12.62
CA ASP A 200 -8.46 -19.28 -12.76
C ASP A 200 -9.65 -18.29 -12.51
N ASN A 201 -10.83 -18.78 -12.13
CA ASN A 201 -12.08 -18.05 -11.91
C ASN A 201 -12.32 -17.54 -10.47
N ASP A 202 -11.68 -18.08 -9.41
CA ASP A 202 -12.06 -17.70 -8.03
C ASP A 202 -11.43 -16.39 -7.51
N LEU A 203 -10.47 -15.80 -8.25
CA LEU A 203 -9.87 -14.50 -7.90
C LEU A 203 -10.34 -13.35 -8.80
N CYS A 204 -10.97 -13.69 -9.92
CA CYS A 204 -11.42 -12.75 -10.92
C CYS A 204 -12.88 -12.42 -10.61
N VAL A 205 -13.10 -11.36 -9.84
CA VAL A 205 -14.44 -11.03 -9.33
C VAL A 205 -15.31 -10.33 -10.38
N ILE A 206 -14.74 -9.78 -11.46
CA ILE A 206 -15.53 -9.03 -12.44
C ILE A 206 -16.27 -10.02 -13.34
N LYS A 207 -17.60 -9.99 -13.29
CA LYS A 207 -18.47 -10.93 -14.00
C LYS A 207 -18.81 -10.42 -15.40
N GLY A 208 -18.32 -11.07 -16.45
CA GLY A 208 -18.63 -10.77 -17.85
C GLY A 208 -19.70 -11.66 -18.45
N ASN A 209 -20.94 -11.17 -18.59
CA ASN A 209 -22.06 -11.86 -19.22
C ASN A 209 -22.46 -11.35 -20.62
N ILE A 210 -22.96 -12.25 -21.46
CA ILE A 210 -23.44 -11.99 -22.82
C ILE A 210 -24.97 -12.01 -22.80
N SER A 211 -25.59 -10.89 -23.19
CA SER A 211 -27.05 -10.78 -23.29
C SER A 211 -27.62 -11.70 -24.39
N LEU A 212 -28.94 -11.89 -24.40
CA LEU A 212 -29.62 -12.63 -25.48
C LEU A 212 -29.44 -11.98 -26.87
N SER A 213 -29.17 -10.67 -26.92
CA SER A 213 -28.87 -9.95 -28.17
C SER A 213 -27.39 -10.01 -28.57
N GLY A 214 -26.55 -10.73 -27.81
CA GLY A 214 -25.11 -10.88 -28.08
C GLY A 214 -24.24 -9.75 -27.51
N GLU A 215 -24.80 -8.90 -26.65
CA GLU A 215 -24.07 -7.79 -26.08
C GLU A 215 -23.19 -8.22 -24.92
N LYS A 216 -21.91 -7.84 -24.96
CA LYS A 216 -20.89 -8.18 -23.97
C LYS A 216 -20.82 -7.12 -22.88
N MET A 217 -21.26 -7.46 -21.68
CA MET A 217 -21.26 -6.56 -20.53
C MET A 217 -20.47 -7.14 -19.35
N PHE A 218 -19.78 -6.29 -18.60
CA PHE A 218 -19.16 -6.70 -17.35
C PHE A 218 -19.77 -5.97 -16.14
N HIS A 219 -19.79 -6.68 -15.01
CA HIS A 219 -20.26 -6.21 -13.72
C HIS A 219 -19.12 -6.28 -12.70
N VAL A 220 -18.83 -5.16 -12.05
CA VAL A 220 -17.91 -5.09 -10.91
C VAL A 220 -18.69 -5.29 -9.60
N PRO A 221 -18.04 -5.71 -8.49
CA PRO A 221 -18.67 -5.67 -7.17
C PRO A 221 -19.28 -4.28 -6.90
N GLY A 222 -20.52 -4.25 -6.42
CA GLY A 222 -21.27 -3.00 -6.20
C GLY A 222 -22.25 -2.60 -7.31
N CYS A 223 -22.26 -3.28 -8.47
CA CYS A 223 -23.37 -3.11 -9.43
C CYS A 223 -24.67 -3.73 -8.91
N ASP A 224 -25.82 -3.15 -9.25
CA ASP A 224 -27.16 -3.56 -8.78
C ASP A 224 -27.45 -5.06 -9.01
N TYR A 225 -26.99 -5.58 -10.14
CA TYR A 225 -27.24 -6.97 -10.55
C TYR A 225 -26.05 -7.90 -10.36
N TYR A 226 -24.96 -7.44 -9.75
CA TYR A 226 -23.72 -8.22 -9.64
C TYR A 226 -23.93 -9.61 -8.99
N ASN A 227 -24.73 -9.69 -7.93
CA ASN A 227 -25.02 -10.96 -7.25
C ASN A 227 -25.97 -11.88 -8.05
N GLN A 228 -26.79 -11.30 -8.93
CA GLN A 228 -27.75 -12.03 -9.76
C GLN A 228 -27.12 -12.51 -11.07
N THR A 229 -26.08 -11.83 -11.55
CA THR A 229 -25.33 -12.23 -12.73
C THR A 229 -24.62 -13.56 -12.45
N ALA A 230 -25.07 -14.60 -13.13
CA ALA A 230 -24.42 -15.90 -13.19
C ALA A 230 -23.66 -16.01 -14.52
N ILE A 231 -22.45 -16.59 -14.47
CA ILE A 231 -21.59 -16.73 -15.63
C ILE A 231 -21.73 -18.13 -16.22
N SER A 232 -22.02 -18.18 -17.51
CA SER A 232 -22.19 -19.36 -18.33
C SER A 232 -21.05 -19.46 -19.34
N VAL A 233 -20.01 -20.20 -18.95
CA VAL A 233 -18.77 -20.35 -19.73
C VAL A 233 -19.00 -20.96 -21.12
N ASP A 234 -20.04 -21.78 -21.25
CA ASP A 234 -20.51 -22.38 -22.50
C ASP A 234 -21.04 -21.34 -23.49
N ARG A 235 -21.49 -20.18 -23.02
CA ARG A 235 -21.89 -19.04 -23.86
C ARG A 235 -20.73 -18.08 -24.15
N GLY A 236 -19.50 -18.42 -23.73
CA GLY A 236 -18.35 -17.53 -23.83
C GLY A 236 -18.35 -16.39 -22.82
N GLU A 237 -19.20 -16.47 -21.80
CA GLU A 237 -19.15 -15.62 -20.61
C GLU A 237 -17.95 -16.01 -19.76
N ARG A 238 -17.38 -15.04 -19.04
CA ARG A 238 -16.20 -15.30 -18.22
C ARG A 238 -16.05 -14.27 -17.13
N TRP A 239 -15.21 -14.59 -16.17
CA TRP A 239 -14.72 -13.64 -15.21
C TRP A 239 -13.51 -12.87 -15.77
N PHE A 240 -13.32 -11.65 -15.27
CA PHE A 240 -12.18 -10.79 -15.54
C PHE A 240 -11.50 -10.43 -14.23
N CYS A 241 -10.18 -10.30 -14.28
CA CYS A 241 -9.36 -10.02 -13.11
C CYS A 241 -9.09 -8.51 -12.98
N SER A 242 -9.38 -7.72 -14.03
CA SER A 242 -9.39 -6.26 -13.98
C SER A 242 -10.37 -5.63 -14.97
N VAL A 243 -10.78 -4.38 -14.70
CA VAL A 243 -11.63 -3.59 -15.62
C VAL A 243 -10.93 -3.35 -16.96
N ALA A 244 -9.63 -3.08 -16.94
CA ALA A 244 -8.82 -2.87 -18.14
C ALA A 244 -8.83 -4.09 -19.06
N GLU A 245 -8.74 -5.30 -18.48
CA GLU A 245 -8.81 -6.56 -19.22
C GLU A 245 -10.18 -6.74 -19.90
N ALA A 246 -11.27 -6.47 -19.20
CA ALA A 246 -12.62 -6.55 -19.75
C ALA A 246 -12.80 -5.59 -20.94
N LEU A 247 -12.36 -4.34 -20.79
CA LEU A 247 -12.40 -3.34 -21.85
C LEU A 247 -11.55 -3.75 -23.05
N ALA A 248 -10.31 -4.22 -22.83
CA ALA A 248 -9.43 -4.70 -23.88
C ALA A 248 -10.00 -5.93 -24.62
N ALA A 249 -10.79 -6.75 -23.93
CA ALA A 249 -11.51 -7.87 -24.52
C ALA A 249 -12.78 -7.48 -25.29
N GLY A 250 -13.09 -6.18 -25.38
CA GLY A 250 -14.26 -5.66 -26.09
C GLY A 250 -15.57 -5.74 -25.29
N TRP A 251 -15.48 -5.79 -23.97
CA TRP A 251 -16.64 -5.79 -23.08
C TRP A 251 -16.87 -4.38 -22.56
N ARG A 252 -18.13 -3.94 -22.52
CA ARG A 252 -18.48 -2.65 -21.92
C ARG A 252 -19.00 -2.83 -20.50
N GLN A 253 -18.89 -1.81 -19.67
CA GLN A 253 -19.50 -1.87 -18.34
C GLN A 253 -21.03 -1.89 -18.46
N ALA A 254 -21.70 -2.62 -17.57
CA ALA A 254 -23.16 -2.54 -17.45
C ALA A 254 -23.58 -1.13 -16.98
N GLN A 255 -24.72 -0.64 -17.49
CA GLN A 255 -25.18 0.74 -17.21
C GLN A 255 -25.58 0.96 -15.74
N ASN A 256 -25.97 -0.11 -15.05
CA ASN A 256 -26.41 -0.10 -13.65
C ASN A 256 -25.24 -0.44 -12.70
N CYS A 257 -24.08 0.11 -13.00
CA CYS A 257 -22.87 0.01 -12.20
C CYS A 257 -22.43 1.41 -11.78
N PRO A 258 -21.73 1.55 -10.64
CA PRO A 258 -21.03 2.78 -10.30
C PRO A 258 -20.12 3.24 -11.45
N ALA A 259 -20.03 4.55 -11.68
CA ALA A 259 -19.09 5.10 -12.66
C ALA A 259 -17.65 4.74 -12.27
N LEU A 260 -16.84 4.38 -13.26
CA LEU A 260 -15.42 4.06 -13.11
C LEU A 260 -14.56 5.30 -12.87
#